data_AF-A0A7S3FXM7-F1
#
_entry.id   AF-A0A7S3FXM7-F1
#
_cell.length_a   1.000
_cell.length_b   1.000
_cell.length_c   1.000
_cell.angle_alpha   90.00
_cell.angle_beta   90.00
_cell.angle_gamma   90.00
#
_symmetry.space_group_name_H-M   'P 1'
#
loop_
_entity.id
_entity.type
_entity.pdbx_description
1 polymer ?
#
loop_
_entity_poly.entity_id
_entity_poly.type
_entity_poly.pdbx_seq_one_letter_code
_entity_poly.pdbx_strand_id
1 'polypeptide(L)'
;MNFKIHVDLKDVDCIWKGGRYSFTIEVPRDYPFTAPKCLCITPIYHPNIDLQGHVCLNILRDDWKPVLSINTVILGLIFLFYEPNSNDPLNHEAAEVMRKDQQNFKAIVKRTLKGGNFENIQYPKFI
;
A
#
# COMPACT_ATOMS: atom_id res chain seq x y z
N MET A 1 6.48 -2.51 20.01
CA MET A 1 7.03 -3.73 19.36
C MET A 1 7.06 -3.47 17.88
N ASN A 2 8.18 -3.73 17.20
CA ASN A 2 8.32 -3.40 15.78
C ASN A 2 8.63 -4.67 15.01
N PHE A 3 7.85 -4.94 13.97
CA PHE A 3 8.11 -6.07 13.10
C PHE A 3 7.86 -5.68 11.64
N LYS A 4 8.40 -6.50 10.75
CA LYS A 4 8.33 -6.33 9.32
C LYS A 4 7.51 -7.45 8.73
N ILE A 5 6.61 -7.13 7.82
CA ILE A 5 5.86 -8.10 7.05
C ILE A 5 6.16 -7.94 5.56
N HIS A 6 5.90 -8.99 4.81
CA HIS A 6 5.98 -9.00 3.36
C HIS A 6 4.64 -9.43 2.79
N VAL A 7 4.03 -8.58 1.98
CA VAL A 7 2.88 -8.93 1.15
C VAL A 7 3.42 -9.44 -0.18
N ASP A 8 3.30 -10.74 -0.41
CA ASP A 8 3.73 -11.40 -1.64
C ASP A 8 2.53 -11.57 -2.59
N LEU A 9 2.63 -10.96 -3.77
CA LEU A 9 1.56 -10.95 -4.78
C LEU A 9 1.91 -11.81 -5.99
N LYS A 10 2.85 -12.75 -5.87
CA LYS A 10 3.28 -13.62 -6.98
C LYS A 10 2.11 -14.38 -7.63
N ASP A 11 1.25 -14.96 -6.81
CA ASP A 11 0.13 -15.80 -7.25
C ASP A 11 -1.24 -15.12 -7.04
N VAL A 12 -1.24 -13.81 -6.78
CA VAL A 12 -2.45 -13.03 -6.54
C VAL A 12 -2.95 -12.42 -7.84
N ASP A 13 -4.24 -12.57 -8.13
CA ASP A 13 -4.88 -11.89 -9.25
C ASP A 13 -5.20 -10.43 -8.92
N CYS A 14 -4.23 -9.56 -9.15
CA CYS A 14 -4.34 -8.11 -8.99
C CYS A 14 -3.40 -7.39 -9.96
N ILE A 15 -3.53 -6.06 -10.08
CA ILE A 15 -2.71 -5.28 -11.02
C ILE A 15 -1.22 -5.22 -10.62
N TRP A 16 -0.90 -5.50 -9.35
CA TRP A 16 0.46 -5.58 -8.82
C TRP A 16 1.03 -7.00 -8.80
N LYS A 17 0.41 -7.96 -9.51
CA LYS A 17 0.84 -9.36 -9.57
C LYS A 17 2.33 -9.50 -9.91
N GLY A 18 3.03 -10.35 -9.16
CA GLY A 18 4.48 -10.54 -9.24
C GLY A 18 5.28 -9.64 -8.30
N GLY A 19 4.66 -8.59 -7.73
CA GLY A 19 5.30 -7.72 -6.74
C GLY A 19 5.43 -8.34 -5.35
N ARG A 20 6.43 -7.90 -4.59
CA ARG A 20 6.57 -8.18 -3.15
C ARG A 20 6.82 -6.89 -2.39
N TYR A 21 5.87 -6.50 -1.54
CA TYR A 21 5.90 -5.22 -0.83
C TYR A 21 6.15 -5.43 0.65
N SER A 22 7.13 -4.70 1.18
CA SER A 22 7.51 -4.79 2.58
C SER A 22 6.85 -3.67 3.37
N PHE A 23 6.28 -4.00 4.53
CA PHE A 23 5.72 -3.04 5.45
C PHE A 23 6.37 -3.18 6.83
N THR A 24 6.60 -2.06 7.50
CA THR A 24 6.94 -2.04 8.93
C THR A 24 5.68 -1.74 9.73
N ILE A 25 5.47 -2.48 10.81
CA ILE A 25 4.39 -2.28 11.77
C ILE A 25 5.01 -1.97 13.12
N GLU A 26 4.75 -0.76 13.62
CA GLU A 26 5.13 -0.29 14.95
C GLU A 26 3.89 -0.33 15.87
N VAL A 27 3.93 -1.22 16.86
CA VAL A 27 2.90 -1.34 17.88
C VAL A 27 3.24 -0.39 19.03
N PRO A 28 2.38 0.61 19.33
CA PRO A 28 2.63 1.59 20.38
C PRO A 28 2.51 0.95 21.77
N ARG A 29 2.98 1.66 22.80
CA ARG A 29 3.02 1.13 24.18
C ARG A 29 1.63 0.96 24.80
N ASP A 30 0.67 1.77 24.36
CA ASP A 30 -0.71 1.80 24.80
C ASP A 30 -1.66 1.03 23.87
N TYR A 31 -1.13 0.19 22.98
CA TYR A 31 -1.95 -0.75 22.22
C TYR A 31 -2.79 -1.64 23.17
N PRO A 32 -4.10 -1.85 22.91
CA PRO A 32 -4.82 -1.53 21.67
C PRO A 32 -5.56 -0.18 21.66
N PHE A 33 -5.33 0.73 22.61
CA PHE A 33 -6.00 2.04 22.64
C PHE A 33 -5.55 2.94 21.49
N THR A 34 -4.25 2.93 21.16
CA THR A 34 -3.71 3.57 19.96
C THR A 34 -3.42 2.53 18.87
N ALA A 35 -3.76 2.88 17.63
CA ALA A 35 -3.52 2.04 16.45
C ALA A 35 -2.02 1.78 16.22
N PRO A 36 -1.64 0.64 15.64
CA PRO A 36 -0.28 0.46 15.15
C PRO A 36 0.03 1.43 14.01
N LYS A 37 1.28 1.87 13.89
CA LYS A 37 1.73 2.65 12.73
C LYS A 37 2.26 1.71 11.65
N CYS A 38 1.81 1.90 10.41
CA CYS A 38 2.25 1.10 9.27
C CYS A 38 2.92 1.99 8.21
N LEU A 39 4.07 1.55 7.71
CA LEU A 39 4.77 2.19 6.59
C LEU A 39 5.11 1.14 5.54
N CYS A 40 4.81 1.42 4.27
CA CYS A 40 5.34 0.69 3.13
C CYS A 40 6.76 1.16 2.86
N ILE A 41 7.75 0.28 2.97
CA ILE A 41 9.15 0.64 2.71
C ILE A 41 9.59 0.30 1.27
N THR A 42 8.69 -0.28 0.49
CA THR A 42 8.94 -0.67 -0.90
C THR A 42 8.29 0.37 -1.81
N PRO A 43 9.07 1.10 -2.63
CA PRO A 43 8.49 2.06 -3.58
C PRO A 43 7.43 1.41 -4.46
N ILE A 44 6.25 2.03 -4.51
CA ILE A 44 5.07 1.51 -5.21
C ILE A 44 4.25 2.66 -5.78
N TYR A 45 3.76 2.48 -7.00
CA TYR A 45 2.78 3.38 -7.59
C TYR A 45 1.38 2.91 -7.17
N HIS A 46 0.79 3.59 -6.19
CA HIS A 46 -0.47 3.17 -5.56
C HIS A 46 -1.25 4.39 -5.01
N PRO A 47 -2.58 4.50 -5.22
CA PRO A 47 -3.37 5.66 -4.76
C PRO A 47 -3.30 5.92 -3.26
N ASN A 48 -3.34 4.86 -2.45
CA ASN A 48 -3.33 4.96 -0.97
C ASN A 48 -1.95 4.84 -0.32
N ILE A 49 -0.84 4.86 -1.09
CA ILE A 49 0.51 4.82 -0.53
C ILE A 49 1.32 5.96 -1.14
N ASP A 50 1.87 6.85 -0.30
CA ASP A 50 2.71 7.94 -0.79
C ASP A 50 4.17 7.51 -1.00
N LEU A 51 4.97 8.45 -1.50
CA LEU A 51 6.39 8.26 -1.78
C LEU A 51 7.26 8.13 -0.52
N GLN A 52 6.74 8.54 0.64
CA GLN A 52 7.38 8.37 1.95
C GLN A 52 7.01 7.03 2.60
N GLY A 53 6.06 6.29 2.00
CA GLY A 53 5.59 5.01 2.49
C GLY A 53 4.39 5.08 3.43
N HIS A 54 3.80 6.24 3.67
CA HIS A 54 2.60 6.32 4.48
C HIS A 54 1.44 5.61 3.78
N VAL A 55 0.62 4.91 4.56
CA VAL A 55 -0.52 4.15 4.06
C VAL A 55 -1.82 4.83 4.50
N CYS A 56 -2.73 5.06 3.55
CA CYS A 56 -4.10 5.45 3.82
C CYS A 56 -4.95 4.20 4.03
N LEU A 57 -5.14 3.84 5.28
CA LEU A 57 -6.04 2.76 5.68
C LEU A 57 -6.86 3.30 6.85
N ASN A 58 -8.17 3.42 6.66
CA ASN A 58 -9.10 4.04 7.62
C ASN A 58 -9.00 3.45 9.03
N ILE A 59 -8.83 2.12 9.14
CA ILE A 59 -8.68 1.44 10.42
C ILE A 59 -7.35 1.73 11.13
N LEU A 60 -6.40 2.43 10.50
CA LEU A 60 -5.19 2.96 11.16
C LEU A 60 -5.38 4.39 11.70
N ARG A 61 -6.56 4.99 11.50
CA ARG A 61 -6.90 6.37 11.85
C ARG A 61 -8.27 6.40 12.55
N ASP A 62 -9.26 6.99 11.90
CA ASP A 62 -10.56 7.34 12.49
C ASP A 62 -11.41 6.11 12.84
N ASP A 63 -11.22 5.02 12.10
CA ASP A 63 -11.97 3.77 12.30
C ASP A 63 -11.25 2.76 13.20
N TRP A 64 -10.10 3.14 13.80
CA TRP A 64 -9.45 2.27 14.77
C TRP A 64 -10.34 2.08 16.00
N LYS A 65 -10.51 0.83 16.42
CA LYS A 65 -11.16 0.46 17.66
C LYS A 65 -10.29 -0.57 18.39
N PRO A 66 -10.21 -0.55 19.73
CA PRO A 66 -9.42 -1.52 20.49
C PRO A 66 -9.79 -3.00 20.29
N VAL A 67 -10.95 -3.27 19.67
CA VAL A 67 -11.38 -4.62 19.28
C VAL A 67 -10.68 -5.12 18.00
N LEU A 68 -10.11 -4.22 17.20
CA LEU A 68 -9.38 -4.57 16.00
C LEU A 68 -8.00 -5.13 16.36
N SER A 69 -7.50 -6.02 15.50
CA SER A 69 -6.24 -6.72 15.70
C SER A 69 -5.21 -6.34 14.65
N ILE A 70 -3.94 -6.66 14.92
CA ILE A 70 -2.88 -6.63 13.91
C ILE A 70 -3.25 -7.46 12.68
N ASN A 71 -3.91 -8.61 12.85
CA ASN A 71 -4.37 -9.42 11.72
C ASN A 71 -5.38 -8.66 10.86
N THR A 72 -6.30 -7.90 11.47
CA THR A 72 -7.25 -7.06 10.75
C THR A 72 -6.54 -5.97 9.95
N VAL A 73 -5.48 -5.38 10.51
CA VAL A 73 -4.61 -4.42 9.79
C VAL A 73 -3.94 -5.09 8.60
N ILE A 74 -3.35 -6.27 8.76
CA ILE A 74 -2.69 -7.01 7.67
C ILE A 74 -3.69 -7.32 6.55
N LEU A 75 -4.90 -7.76 6.89
CA LEU A 75 -5.96 -7.98 5.90
C LEU A 75 -6.35 -6.69 5.18
N GLY A 76 -6.44 -5.56 5.91
CA GLY A 76 -6.69 -4.26 5.31
C GLY A 76 -5.58 -3.83 4.33
N LEU A 77 -4.31 -4.05 4.69
CA LEU A 77 -3.16 -3.79 3.80
C LEU A 77 -3.23 -4.64 2.53
N ILE A 78 -3.60 -5.92 2.64
CA ILE A 78 -3.78 -6.81 1.49
C ILE A 78 -4.95 -6.32 0.62
N PHE A 79 -6.06 -5.92 1.25
CA PHE A 79 -7.25 -5.45 0.55
C PHE A 79 -7.00 -4.21 -0.33
N LEU A 80 -6.10 -3.31 0.08
CA LEU A 80 -5.70 -2.16 -0.74
C LEU A 80 -5.16 -2.56 -2.12
N PHE A 81 -4.53 -3.73 -2.26
CA PHE A 81 -4.04 -4.22 -3.55
C PHE A 81 -5.14 -4.79 -4.45
N TYR A 82 -6.27 -5.21 -3.88
CA TYR A 82 -7.42 -5.68 -4.63
C TYR A 82 -8.32 -4.52 -5.02
N GLU A 83 -8.63 -3.66 -4.06
CA GLU A 83 -9.57 -2.55 -4.20
C GLU A 83 -8.91 -1.23 -3.75
N PRO A 84 -8.02 -0.66 -4.57
CA PRO A 84 -7.41 0.63 -4.25
C PRO A 84 -8.47 1.74 -4.20
N ASN A 85 -8.42 2.56 -3.16
CA ASN A 85 -9.41 3.61 -2.94
C ASN A 85 -8.94 4.95 -3.55
N SER A 86 -9.56 5.36 -4.65
CA SER A 86 -9.25 6.64 -5.28
C SER A 86 -9.94 7.85 -4.64
N ASN A 87 -10.88 7.67 -3.71
CA ASN A 87 -11.62 8.77 -3.07
C ASN A 87 -10.87 9.42 -1.91
N ASP A 88 -10.00 8.66 -1.24
CA ASP A 88 -9.12 9.16 -0.17
C ASP A 88 -7.64 8.78 -0.43
N PRO A 89 -7.03 9.37 -1.48
CA PRO A 89 -5.68 9.01 -1.89
C PRO A 89 -4.60 9.81 -1.15
N LEU A 90 -3.45 9.18 -0.93
CA LEU A 90 -2.22 9.90 -0.56
C LEU A 90 -1.37 10.24 -1.79
N ASN A 91 -1.46 9.42 -2.83
CA ASN A 91 -0.90 9.71 -4.14
C ASN A 91 -2.02 10.20 -5.06
N HIS A 92 -2.22 11.52 -5.08
CA HIS A 92 -3.28 12.17 -5.86
C HIS A 92 -3.14 11.94 -7.37
N GLU A 93 -1.91 11.90 -7.88
CA GLU A 93 -1.62 11.64 -9.29
C GLU A 93 -2.04 10.23 -9.70
N ALA A 94 -1.62 9.22 -8.93
CA ALA A 94 -2.03 7.83 -9.16
C ALA A 94 -3.55 7.67 -9.13
N ALA A 95 -4.22 8.33 -8.18
CA ALA A 95 -5.67 8.31 -8.07
C ALA A 95 -6.37 9.01 -9.24
N GLU A 96 -5.84 10.14 -9.71
CA GLU A 96 -6.37 10.87 -10.85
C GLU A 96 -6.25 10.04 -12.14
N VAL A 97 -5.09 9.46 -12.39
CA VAL A 97 -4.87 8.56 -13.53
C VAL A 97 -5.82 7.37 -13.45
N MET A 98 -5.97 6.75 -12.28
CA MET A 98 -6.89 5.62 -12.08
C MET A 98 -8.35 5.98 -12.39
N ARG A 99 -8.82 7.17 -11.98
CA ARG A 99 -10.18 7.65 -12.25
C ARG A 99 -10.43 8.00 -13.72
N LYS A 100 -9.44 8.61 -14.37
CA LYS A 100 -9.57 9.09 -15.76
C LYS A 100 -9.36 7.98 -16.78
N ASP A 101 -8.36 7.14 -16.57
CA ASP A 101 -7.96 6.08 -17.51
C ASP A 101 -7.39 4.88 -16.77
N GLN A 102 -8.26 3.90 -16.52
CA GLN A 102 -7.89 2.67 -15.83
C GLN A 102 -6.91 1.81 -16.64
N GLN A 103 -6.88 1.92 -17.98
CA GLN A 103 -5.93 1.17 -18.81
C GLN A 103 -4.54 1.77 -18.70
N ASN A 104 -4.43 3.10 -18.75
CA ASN A 104 -3.16 3.81 -18.53
C ASN A 104 -2.64 3.54 -17.11
N PHE A 105 -3.50 3.58 -16.09
CA PHE A 105 -3.11 3.24 -14.72
C PHE A 105 -2.48 1.83 -14.64
N LYS A 106 -3.12 0.82 -15.24
CA LYS A 106 -2.57 -0.55 -15.33
C LYS A 106 -1.23 -0.59 -16.09
N ALA A 107 -1.09 0.20 -17.16
CA ALA A 107 0.15 0.26 -17.92
C ALA A 107 1.30 0.87 -17.11
N ILE A 108 1.04 1.93 -16.32
CA ILE A 108 2.02 2.54 -15.43
C ILE A 108 2.41 1.57 -14.32
N VAL A 109 1.44 0.91 -13.66
CA VAL A 109 1.74 -0.11 -12.64
C VAL A 109 2.63 -1.21 -13.22
N LYS A 110 2.31 -1.72 -14.42
CA LYS A 110 3.14 -2.73 -15.10
C LYS A 110 4.52 -2.21 -15.46
N ARG A 111 4.66 -0.93 -15.81
CA ARG A 111 5.96 -0.28 -16.04
C ARG A 111 6.78 -0.23 -14.75
N THR A 112 6.19 0.20 -13.64
CA THR A 112 6.89 0.30 -12.35
C THR A 112 7.29 -1.08 -11.80
N LEU A 113 6.50 -2.13 -12.05
CA LEU A 113 6.86 -3.51 -11.69
C LEU A 113 8.11 -4.03 -12.40
N LYS A 114 8.42 -3.54 -13.62
CA LYS A 114 9.65 -3.91 -14.35
C LYS A 114 10.91 -3.23 -13.78
N GLY A 115 10.73 -2.35 -12.79
CA GLY A 115 11.77 -1.54 -12.17
C GLY A 115 12.26 -0.39 -13.05
N GLY A 116 13.19 0.39 -12.49
CA GLY A 116 13.75 1.58 -13.13
C GLY A 116 13.16 2.87 -12.61
N ASN A 117 13.46 3.98 -13.29
CA ASN A 117 12.99 5.30 -12.88
C ASN A 117 11.68 5.67 -13.60
N PHE A 118 10.73 6.16 -12.83
CA PHE A 118 9.48 6.75 -13.32
C PHE A 118 9.15 7.95 -12.43
N GLU A 119 8.93 9.12 -13.02
CA GLU A 119 8.63 10.37 -12.29
C GLU A 119 9.66 10.71 -11.19
N ASN A 120 10.95 10.48 -11.47
CA ASN A 120 12.06 10.67 -10.53
C ASN A 120 12.04 9.72 -9.31
N ILE A 121 11.21 8.68 -9.34
CA ILE A 121 11.15 7.64 -8.32
C ILE A 121 11.77 6.36 -8.88
N GLN A 122 12.70 5.79 -8.13
CA GLN A 122 13.33 4.51 -8.44
C GLN A 122 12.46 3.38 -7.92
N TYR A 123 11.89 2.58 -8.83
CA TYR A 123 11.11 1.41 -8.50
C TYR A 123 11.96 0.12 -8.53
N PRO A 124 11.71 -0.82 -7.62
CA PRO A 124 12.34 -2.14 -7.65
C PRO A 124 11.84 -2.96 -8.84
N LYS A 125 12.68 -3.86 -9.34
CA LYS A 125 12.29 -4.81 -10.38
C LYS A 125 11.68 -6.07 -9.75
N PHE A 126 10.46 -6.39 -10.14
CA PHE A 126 9.73 -7.58 -9.74
C PHE A 126 9.46 -8.56 -10.89
N ILE A 127 9.26 -8.04 -12.10
CA ILE A 127 9.00 -8.81 -13.33
C ILE A 127 9.94 -8.43 -14.48
#